data_AF-A0A3N5Q1K3-F1
#
_entry.id   AF-A0A3N5Q1K3-F1
#
_cell.length_a   1.000
_cell.length_b   1.000
_cell.length_c   1.000
_cell.angle_alpha   90.00
_cell.angle_beta   90.00
_cell.angle_gamma   90.00
#
_symmetry.space_group_name_H-M   'P 1'
#
loop_
_entity.id
_entity.type
_entity.pdbx_description
1 polymer ?
#
loop_
_entity_poly.entity_id
_entity_poly.type
_entity_poly.pdbx_seq_one_letter_code
_entity_poly.pdbx_strand_id
1 'polypeptide(L)' 'MPPFAQTWLPFIYLYGVGGAFFLSGMIIIKKSKAVNFEKKRHRYWWNVTIFGFFYFMVMHALLILAALYL' A
#
# COMPACT_ATOMS: atom_id res chain seq x y z
N MET A 1 -3.37 10.06 -27.50
CA MET A 1 -3.39 9.84 -26.05
C MET A 1 -2.70 8.52 -25.77
N PRO A 2 -1.72 8.44 -24.86
CA PRO A 2 -1.08 7.18 -24.52
C PRO A 2 -2.10 6.16 -23.96
N PRO A 3 -1.95 4.85 -24.24
CA PRO A 3 -2.78 3.80 -23.64
C PRO A 3 -2.75 3.84 -22.11
N PHE A 4 -3.84 3.45 -21.44
CA PHE A 4 -3.95 3.44 -19.98
C PHE A 4 -2.72 2.83 -19.27
N ALA A 5 -2.23 1.69 -19.78
CA ALA A 5 -1.08 0.97 -19.25
C ALA A 5 0.25 1.75 -19.32
N GLN A 6 0.36 2.76 -20.19
CA GLN A 6 1.57 3.58 -20.40
C GLN A 6 1.42 4.97 -19.76
N THR A 7 0.63 5.06 -18.70
CA THR A 7 0.45 6.29 -17.90
C THR A 7 0.66 5.97 -16.42
N TRP A 8 0.61 7.00 -15.58
CA TRP A 8 0.62 6.82 -14.12
C TRP A 8 -0.74 6.36 -13.56
N LEU A 9 -1.79 6.30 -14.38
CA LEU A 9 -3.14 5.96 -13.94
C LEU A 9 -3.25 4.56 -13.31
N PRO A 10 -2.62 3.48 -13.83
CA PRO A 10 -2.64 2.17 -13.18
C PRO A 10 -2.00 2.19 -11.79
N PHE A 11 -0.88 2.90 -11.63
CA PHE A 11 -0.21 3.06 -10.35
C PHE A 11 -1.09 3.83 -9.35
N ILE A 12 -1.65 4.96 -9.78
CA ILE A 12 -2.57 5.77 -8.96
C ILE A 12 -3.83 4.97 -8.61
N TYR A 13 -4.37 4.17 -9.53
CA TYR A 13 -5.52 3.33 -9.26
C TYR A 13 -5.19 2.27 -8.19
N LEU A 14 -4.08 1.55 -8.36
CA LEU A 14 -3.67 0.50 -7.42
C LEU A 14 -3.40 1.06 -6.01
N TYR A 15 -2.64 2.14 -5.90
CA TYR A 15 -2.23 2.68 -4.59
C TYR A 15 -3.18 3.73 -4.02
N GLY A 16 -3.97 4.40 -4.86
CA GLY A 16 -5.01 5.34 -4.44
C GLY A 16 -6.29 4.60 -4.08
N VAL A 17 -6.95 3.95 -5.06
CA VAL A 17 -8.20 3.21 -4.80
C VAL A 17 -7.91 1.99 -3.94
N GLY A 18 -6.92 1.17 -4.30
CA GLY A 18 -6.53 0.04 -3.47
C GLY A 18 -5.99 0.46 -2.10
N GLY A 19 -5.33 1.60 -1.99
CA GLY A 19 -4.92 2.18 -0.71
C GLY A 19 -6.09 2.58 0.18
N ALA A 20 -7.16 3.14 -0.39
CA ALA A 20 -8.39 3.42 0.35
C ALA A 20 -9.03 2.15 0.93
N PHE A 21 -9.06 1.06 0.14
CA PHE A 21 -9.53 -0.25 0.62
C PHE A 21 -8.59 -0.86 1.68
N PHE A 22 -7.28 -0.71 1.52
CA PHE A 22 -6.31 -1.15 2.51
C PHE A 22 -6.52 -0.42 3.85
N LEU A 23 -6.62 0.91 3.84
CA LEU A 23 -6.85 1.72 5.03
C LEU A 23 -8.20 1.41 5.69
N SER A 24 -9.26 1.22 4.90
CA SER A 24 -10.57 0.84 5.46
C SER A 24 -10.51 -0.53 6.14
N GLY A 25 -9.82 -1.51 5.54
CA GLY A 25 -9.54 -2.81 6.17
C GLY A 25 -8.78 -2.68 7.48
N MET A 26 -7.75 -1.84 7.53
CA MET A 26 -6.99 -1.56 8.76
C MET A 26 -7.88 -0.96 9.85
N ILE A 27 -8.75 0.00 9.50
CA ILE A 27 -9.72 0.59 10.42
C ILE A 27 -10.67 -0.50 10.97
N ILE A 28 -11.17 -1.40 10.12
CA ILE A 28 -12.05 -2.50 10.54
C ILE A 28 -11.34 -3.44 11.51
N ILE A 29 -10.11 -3.86 11.23
CA ILE A 29 -9.30 -4.73 12.11
C ILE A 29 -9.14 -4.10 13.50
N LYS A 30 -8.90 -2.79 13.55
CA LYS A 30 -8.81 -2.04 14.82
C LYS A 30 -10.16 -1.98 15.54
N LYS A 31 -11.24 -1.67 14.83
CA LYS A 31 -12.60 -1.56 15.40
C LYS A 31 -13.16 -2.89 15.90
N SER A 32 -12.85 -3.99 15.22
CA SER A 32 -13.27 -5.34 15.62
C SER A 32 -12.45 -5.93 16.76
N LYS A 33 -11.45 -5.20 17.28
CA LYS A 33 -10.48 -5.68 18.29
C LYS A 33 -9.73 -6.96 17.85
N ALA A 34 -9.63 -7.22 16.54
CA ALA A 34 -8.86 -8.35 16.00
C ALA A 34 -7.35 -8.20 16.23
N VAL A 35 -6.87 -6.96 16.40
CA VAL A 35 -5.50 -6.67 16.80
C VAL A 35 -5.46 -6.21 18.27
N ASN A 36 -4.57 -6.80 19.06
CA ASN A 36 -4.31 -6.36 20.43
C ASN A 36 -2.97 -5.62 20.50
N PHE A 37 -3.02 -4.30 20.67
CA PHE A 37 -1.82 -3.46 20.71
C PHE A 37 -1.00 -3.59 22.00
N GLU A 38 -1.44 -4.31 23.02
CA GLU A 38 -0.62 -4.62 24.21
C GLU A 38 0.40 -5.73 23.90
N LYS A 39 0.06 -6.63 22.97
CA LYS A 39 0.94 -7.72 22.53
C LYS A 39 2.00 -7.20 21.55
N LYS A 40 3.28 -7.33 21.93
CA LYS A 40 4.43 -6.94 21.08
C LYS A 40 4.35 -7.51 19.65
N ARG A 41 3.99 -8.79 19.52
CA ARG A 41 3.89 -9.47 18.21
C ARG A 41 2.80 -8.86 17.31
N HIS A 42 1.66 -8.48 17.87
CA HIS A 42 0.58 -7.87 17.10
C HIS A 42 0.99 -6.46 16.62
N ARG A 43 1.67 -5.67 17.47
CA ARG A 43 2.23 -4.37 17.06
C ARG A 43 3.26 -4.52 15.94
N TYR A 44 4.13 -5.52 16.05
CA TYR A 44 5.13 -5.80 15.02
C TYR A 44 4.46 -6.08 13.68
N TRP A 45 3.53 -7.03 13.63
CA TRP A 45 2.84 -7.37 12.37
C TRP A 45 1.99 -6.22 11.83
N TRP A 46 1.33 -5.45 12.70
CA TRP A 46 0.62 -4.25 12.30
C TRP A 46 1.54 -3.24 11.57
N ASN A 47 2.71 -2.97 12.15
CA ASN A 47 3.70 -2.07 11.57
C ASN A 47 4.29 -2.65 10.27
N VAL A 48 4.57 -3.96 10.23
CA VAL A 48 5.06 -4.64 9.02
C VAL A 48 4.04 -4.57 7.89
N THR A 49 2.75 -4.73 8.16
CA THR A 49 1.69 -4.63 7.15
C THR A 49 1.60 -3.23 6.56
N ILE A 50 1.64 -2.18 7.40
CA ILE A 50 1.65 -0.79 6.93
C ILE A 50 2.93 -0.49 6.14
N PHE A 51 4.08 -0.88 6.70
CA PHE A 51 5.37 -0.70 6.03
C PHE A 51 5.40 -1.40 4.67
N GLY A 52 4.93 -2.64 4.59
CA GLY A 52 4.90 -3.42 3.35
C GLY A 52 4.13 -2.71 2.24
N PHE A 53 2.97 -2.12 2.55
CA PHE A 53 2.19 -1.35 1.58
C PHE A 53 3.01 -0.19 0.98
N PHE A 54 3.61 0.64 1.83
CA PHE A 54 4.41 1.79 1.38
C PHE A 54 5.73 1.37 0.73
N TYR A 55 6.36 0.30 1.22
CA TYR A 55 7.57 -0.25 0.64
C TYR A 55 7.33 -0.66 -0.83
N PHE A 56 6.26 -1.41 -1.10
CA PHE A 56 5.91 -1.79 -2.46
C PHE A 56 5.47 -0.61 -3.31
N MET A 57 4.75 0.37 -2.74
CA MET A 57 4.37 1.60 -3.43
C MET A 57 5.61 2.37 -3.94
N VAL A 58 6.60 2.58 -3.06
CA VAL A 58 7.83 3.28 -3.43
C VAL A 58 8.64 2.46 -4.41
N MET A 59 8.83 1.15 -4.17
CA MET A 59 9.53 0.26 -5.10
C MET A 59 8.90 0.29 -6.50
N HIS A 60 7.58 0.19 -6.62
CA HIS A 60 6.92 0.29 -7.92
C HIS A 60 7.14 1.65 -8.58
N ALA A 61 7.05 2.75 -7.84
CA ALA A 61 7.31 4.08 -8.39
C ALA A 61 8.76 4.21 -8.89
N LEU A 62 9.74 3.70 -8.13
CA LEU A 62 11.14 3.68 -8.54
C LEU A 62 11.35 2.84 -9.80
N LEU A 63 10.67 1.70 -9.94
CA LEU A 63 10.75 0.87 -11.14
C LEU A 63 10.11 1.54 -12.36
N ILE A 64 9.01 2.28 -12.18
CA ILE A 64 8.42 3.11 -13.25
C ILE A 64 9.42 4.19 -13.69
N LEU A 65 10.03 4.89 -12.74
CA LEU A 65 11.04 5.91 -13.04
C LEU A 65 12.27 5.31 -13.72
N ALA A 66 12.75 4.15 -13.24
CA ALA A 66 13.84 3.43 -13.89
C ALA A 66 13.49 3.08 -15.34
N ALA A 67 12.30 2.54 -15.60
CA ALA A 67 11.87 2.22 -16.97
C ALA A 67 11.72 3.45 -17.90
N LEU A 68 11.51 4.65 -17.33
CA LEU A 68 11.38 5.89 -18.10
C LEU A 68 12.71 6.58 -18.38
N TYR A 69 13.72 6.38 -17.53
CA TYR A 69 14.94 7.20 -17.51
C TYR A 69 16.26 6.42 -17.52
N LEU A 70 16.22 5.09 -17.38
CA LEU A 70 17.37 4.18 -17.42
C LEU A 70 17.23 3.24 -18.62
#